data_AF-A0A4Z0HIF8-F1
#
_entry.id   AF-A0A4Z0HIF8-F1
#
_cell.length_a   1.000
_cell.length_b   1.000
_cell.length_c   1.000
_cell.angle_alpha   90.00
_cell.angle_beta   90.00
_cell.angle_gamma   90.00
#
_symmetry.space_group_name_H-M   'P 1'
#
loop_
_entity.id
_entity.type
_entity.pdbx_description
1 polymer ?
#
loop_
_entity_poly.entity_id
_entity_poly.type
_entity_poly.pdbx_seq_one_letter_code
_entity_poly.pdbx_strand_id
1 'polypeptide(L)'
;MPPAAPAPVYVPVLPPGEAAPSGLQVGAMCAHADMNSTAVATDGSALRCMSVPSAGYEWLPDAGVQQADPAIAGQQARSDCIASHTAAECRWKVDGNAD
;
A
#
# COMPACT_ATOMS: atom_id res chain seq x y z
N MET A 1 -20.72 27.14 32.66
CA MET A 1 -20.09 26.46 31.50
C MET A 1 -19.90 24.99 31.88
N PRO A 2 -20.50 24.03 31.15
CA PRO A 2 -20.24 22.62 31.42
C PRO A 2 -18.80 22.25 31.00
N PRO A 3 -18.13 21.33 31.70
CA PRO A 3 -16.79 20.87 31.33
C PRO A 3 -16.85 20.12 29.99
N ALA A 4 -15.90 20.42 29.10
CA ALA A 4 -15.77 19.75 27.82
C ALA A 4 -15.53 18.25 28.04
N ALA A 5 -16.34 17.41 27.39
CA ALA A 5 -16.12 15.97 27.38
C ALA A 5 -14.76 15.65 26.74
N PRO A 6 -14.00 14.67 27.25
CA PRO A 6 -12.75 14.25 26.63
C PRO A 6 -13.03 13.73 25.21
N ALA A 7 -12.22 14.18 24.25
CA ALA A 7 -12.29 13.71 22.89
C ALA A 7 -12.03 12.19 22.85
N PRO A 8 -12.73 11.43 22.00
CA PRO A 8 -12.49 10.01 21.85
C PRO A 8 -11.05 9.78 21.38
N VAL A 9 -10.27 9.08 22.19
CA VAL A 9 -8.94 8.61 21.81
C VAL A 9 -9.16 7.50 20.78
N TYR A 10 -8.83 7.79 19.52
CA TYR A 10 -8.82 6.77 18.48
C TYR A 10 -7.60 5.87 18.72
N VAL A 11 -7.81 4.75 19.40
CA VAL A 11 -6.83 3.67 19.42
C VAL A 11 -6.94 2.98 18.07
N PRO A 12 -5.89 2.94 17.23
CA PRO A 12 -5.93 2.15 16.01
C PRO A 12 -6.20 0.70 16.42
N VAL A 13 -7.36 0.18 16.05
CA VAL A 13 -7.58 -1.27 16.14
C VAL A 13 -6.65 -1.87 15.08
N LEU A 14 -5.51 -2.39 15.53
CA LEU A 14 -4.71 -3.27 14.70
C LEU A 14 -5.63 -4.46 14.39
N PRO A 15 -5.86 -4.83 13.12
CA PRO A 15 -6.50 -6.10 12.82
C PRO A 15 -5.72 -7.20 13.57
N PRO A 16 -6.38 -8.28 14.02
CA PRO A 16 -5.67 -9.39 14.64
C PRO A 16 -4.54 -9.76 13.70
N GLY A 17 -3.30 -9.42 14.10
CA GLY A 17 -2.14 -9.53 13.24
C GLY A 17 -2.07 -10.99 12.84
N GLU A 18 -2.31 -11.28 11.56
CA GLU A 18 -1.86 -12.52 10.98
C GLU A 18 -0.40 -12.65 11.40
N ALA A 19 -0.13 -13.70 12.17
CA ALA A 19 1.17 -13.91 12.78
C ALA A 19 2.21 -13.77 11.67
N ALA A 20 3.02 -12.71 11.75
CA ALA A 20 4.09 -12.49 10.80
C ALA A 20 4.87 -13.80 10.69
N PRO A 21 5.08 -14.35 9.48
CA PRO A 21 5.82 -15.59 9.34
C PRO A 21 7.15 -15.44 10.07
N SER A 22 7.47 -16.41 10.93
CA SER A 22 8.69 -16.39 11.73
C SER A 22 9.89 -16.09 10.83
N GLY A 23 10.60 -14.98 11.09
CA GLY A 23 11.70 -14.50 10.26
C GLY A 23 11.36 -13.33 9.32
N LEU A 24 10.24 -12.62 9.54
CA LEU A 24 9.94 -11.41 8.78
C LEU A 24 11.01 -10.33 9.00
N GLN A 25 11.54 -9.83 7.89
CA GLN A 25 12.58 -8.82 7.82
C GLN A 25 12.23 -7.79 6.75
N VAL A 26 12.81 -6.59 6.86
CA VAL A 26 12.70 -5.55 5.82
C VAL A 26 13.18 -6.12 4.48
N GLY A 27 12.43 -5.84 3.41
CA GLY A 27 12.72 -6.35 2.06
C GLY A 27 12.33 -7.81 1.83
N ALA A 28 11.67 -8.46 2.79
CA ALA A 28 11.01 -9.73 2.51
C ALA A 28 9.81 -9.51 1.57
N MET A 29 9.58 -10.45 0.65
CA MET A 29 8.39 -10.39 -0.21
C MET A 29 7.11 -10.60 0.60
N CYS A 30 6.05 -9.89 0.23
CA CYS A 30 4.70 -10.10 0.73
C CYS A 30 3.74 -10.50 -0.39
N ALA A 31 2.61 -11.11 -0.06
CA ALA A 31 1.60 -11.37 -1.08
C ALA A 31 0.88 -10.05 -1.42
N HIS A 32 0.35 -9.97 -2.64
CA HIS A 32 -0.50 -8.86 -3.05
C HIS A 32 -1.70 -8.67 -2.10
N ALA A 33 -2.26 -9.76 -1.58
CA ALA A 33 -3.35 -9.72 -0.60
C ALA A 33 -2.98 -9.03 0.72
N ASP A 34 -1.70 -8.97 1.05
CA ASP A 34 -1.18 -8.33 2.26
C ASP A 34 -0.93 -6.83 2.07
N MET A 35 -1.17 -6.25 0.90
CA MET A 35 -0.85 -4.85 0.63
C MET A 35 -1.53 -3.91 1.63
N ASN A 36 -0.76 -2.97 2.20
CA ASN A 36 -1.11 -2.09 3.32
C ASN A 36 -1.32 -2.76 4.68
N SER A 37 -1.26 -4.09 4.78
CA SER A 37 -1.23 -4.77 6.07
C SER A 37 0.08 -4.47 6.79
N THR A 38 0.03 -4.49 8.12
CA THR A 38 1.17 -4.25 8.99
C THR A 38 1.61 -5.54 9.67
N ALA A 39 2.91 -5.71 9.83
CA ALA A 39 3.51 -6.82 10.56
C ALA A 39 4.64 -6.32 11.46
N VAL A 40 5.09 -7.15 12.39
CA VAL A 40 6.23 -6.84 13.26
C VAL A 40 7.40 -7.73 12.84
N ALA A 41 8.53 -7.10 12.54
CA ALA A 41 9.78 -7.77 12.21
C ALA A 41 10.41 -8.43 13.44
N THR A 42 11.41 -9.27 13.19
CA THR A 42 12.13 -10.00 14.26
C THR A 42 12.87 -9.06 15.22
N ASP A 43 13.26 -7.86 14.76
CA ASP A 43 13.89 -6.81 15.57
C ASP A 43 12.89 -5.92 16.33
N GLY A 44 11.58 -6.20 16.21
CA GLY A 44 10.50 -5.41 16.81
C GLY A 44 10.04 -4.22 15.97
N SER A 45 10.62 -4.00 14.78
CA SER A 45 10.22 -2.91 13.89
C SER A 45 8.85 -3.17 13.26
N ALA A 46 8.01 -2.13 13.19
CA ALA A 46 6.75 -2.20 12.44
C ALA A 46 7.04 -2.13 10.93
N LEU A 47 6.48 -3.07 10.17
CA LEU A 47 6.58 -3.14 8.72
C LEU A 47 5.20 -3.01 8.09
N ARG A 48 5.15 -2.53 6.85
CA ARG A 48 3.98 -2.51 5.99
C ARG A 48 4.31 -3.13 4.64
N CYS A 49 3.43 -3.99 4.14
CA CYS A 49 3.56 -4.52 2.79
C CYS A 49 3.18 -3.42 1.79
N MET A 50 4.14 -3.04 0.95
CA MET A 50 4.02 -1.97 -0.03
C MET A 50 4.37 -2.50 -1.41
N SER A 51 3.77 -1.93 -2.46
CA SER A 51 4.20 -2.29 -3.81
C SER A 51 5.41 -1.48 -4.23
N VAL A 52 6.46 -2.18 -4.66
CA VAL A 52 7.74 -1.63 -5.09
C VAL A 52 7.92 -1.92 -6.59
N PRO A 53 8.18 -0.90 -7.44
CA PRO A 53 8.25 -1.08 -8.89
C PRO A 53 9.23 -2.14 -9.37
N SER A 54 10.32 -2.37 -8.63
CA SER A 54 11.40 -3.28 -9.01
C SER A 54 11.22 -4.72 -8.51
N ALA A 55 10.36 -4.94 -7.50
CA ALA A 55 10.27 -6.21 -6.79
C ALA A 55 8.83 -6.70 -6.58
N GLY A 56 7.83 -5.93 -6.98
CA GLY A 56 6.41 -6.29 -6.83
C GLY A 56 5.87 -5.81 -5.49
N TYR A 57 5.91 -6.66 -4.47
CA TYR A 57 5.37 -6.39 -3.13
C TYR A 57 6.36 -6.80 -2.05
N GLU A 58 6.74 -5.86 -1.19
CA GLU A 58 7.75 -6.06 -0.16
C GLU A 58 7.33 -5.43 1.18
N TRP A 59 7.81 -6.03 2.27
CA TRP A 59 7.70 -5.47 3.60
C TRP A 59 8.72 -4.34 3.81
N LEU A 60 8.22 -3.11 3.93
CA LEU A 60 9.02 -1.91 4.17
C LEU A 60 8.77 -1.37 5.59
N PRO A 61 9.67 -0.55 6.16
CA PRO A 61 9.40 0.14 7.42
C PRO A 61 8.06 0.90 7.37
N ASP A 62 7.22 0.70 8.38
CA ASP A 62 5.91 1.38 8.44
C ASP A 62 6.12 2.88 8.63
N ALA A 63 5.79 3.66 7.60
CA ALA A 63 5.78 5.12 7.63
C ALA A 63 4.39 5.71 7.97
N GLY A 64 3.43 4.86 8.35
CA GLY A 64 2.03 5.24 8.57
C GLY A 64 1.23 5.60 7.31
N VAL A 65 1.80 5.47 6.12
CA VAL A 65 1.15 5.82 4.84
C VAL A 65 0.62 4.56 4.16
N GLN A 66 -0.60 4.63 3.61
CA GLN A 66 -1.15 3.58 2.75
C GLN A 66 -0.88 3.91 1.28
N GLN A 67 -0.62 2.88 0.48
CA GLN A 67 -0.47 2.98 -0.96
C GLN A 67 -1.75 2.55 -1.66
N ALA A 68 -2.15 3.27 -2.71
CA ALA A 68 -3.19 2.77 -3.60
C ALA A 68 -2.69 1.55 -4.37
N ASP A 69 -3.55 0.57 -4.55
CA ASP A 69 -3.21 -0.63 -5.29
C ASP A 69 -2.72 -0.28 -6.71
N PRO A 70 -1.52 -0.69 -7.14
CA PRO A 70 -1.00 -0.35 -8.46
C PRO A 70 -1.86 -0.90 -9.59
N ALA A 71 -2.51 -2.05 -9.41
CA ALA A 71 -3.40 -2.61 -10.42
C ALA A 71 -4.69 -1.78 -10.51
N ILE A 72 -5.27 -1.34 -9.38
CA ILE A 72 -6.43 -0.43 -9.38
C ILE A 72 -6.05 0.92 -9.96
N ALA A 73 -4.93 1.51 -9.54
CA ALA A 73 -4.45 2.80 -10.03
C ALA A 73 -4.14 2.75 -11.53
N GLY A 74 -3.52 1.68 -12.01
CA GLY A 74 -3.26 1.47 -13.44
C GLY A 74 -4.54 1.27 -14.26
N GLN A 75 -5.54 0.55 -13.73
CA GLN A 75 -6.85 0.42 -14.36
C GLN A 75 -7.60 1.75 -14.41
N GLN A 76 -7.57 2.53 -13.33
CA GLN A 76 -8.16 3.88 -13.27
C GLN A 76 -7.49 4.81 -14.29
N ALA A 77 -6.16 4.88 -14.29
CA ALA A 77 -5.40 5.70 -15.25
C ALA A 77 -5.68 5.28 -16.70
N ARG A 78 -5.84 3.99 -16.96
CA ARG A 78 -6.25 3.48 -18.28
C ARG A 78 -7.67 3.91 -18.64
N SER A 79 -8.61 3.81 -17.70
CA SER A 79 -9.99 4.24 -17.89
C SER A 79 -10.09 5.73 -18.19
N ASP A 80 -9.41 6.55 -17.39
CA ASP A 80 -9.35 8.01 -17.56
C ASP A 80 -8.68 8.39 -18.88
N CYS A 81 -7.63 7.65 -19.28
CA CYS A 81 -6.99 7.87 -20.56
C CYS A 81 -7.92 7.54 -21.73
N ILE A 82 -8.61 6.39 -21.72
CA ILE A 82 -9.51 5.98 -22.82
C ILE A 82 -10.73 6.91 -22.92
N ALA A 83 -11.09 7.60 -21.84
CA ALA A 83 -12.13 8.63 -21.87
C ALA A 83 -11.76 9.82 -22.78
N SER A 84 -10.46 10.06 -23.03
CA SER A 84 -9.97 11.20 -23.81
C SER A 84 -9.02 10.85 -24.96
N HIS A 85 -8.61 9.58 -25.09
CA HIS A 85 -7.61 9.12 -26.06
C HIS A 85 -7.96 7.73 -26.61
N THR A 86 -7.33 7.37 -27.73
CA THR A 86 -7.46 6.01 -28.28
C THR A 86 -6.72 4.99 -27.41
N ALA A 87 -7.16 3.73 -27.47
CA ALA A 87 -6.55 2.64 -26.71
C ALA A 87 -5.06 2.41 -27.06
N ALA A 88 -4.59 2.86 -28.24
CA ALA A 88 -3.19 2.78 -28.64
C ALA A 88 -2.35 3.89 -27.98
N GLU A 89 -2.86 5.12 -27.94
CA GLU A 89 -2.21 6.26 -27.27
C GLU A 89 -2.13 6.05 -25.75
N CYS A 90 -3.17 5.44 -25.16
CA CYS A 90 -3.16 5.11 -23.74
C CYS A 90 -2.15 4.04 -23.37
N ARG A 91 -1.97 3.04 -24.22
CA ARG A 91 -0.92 2.03 -24.00
C ARG A 91 0.45 2.72 -23.97
N TRP A 92 0.70 3.60 -24.94
CA TRP A 92 1.96 4.33 -25.03
C TRP A 92 2.25 5.23 -23.81
N LYS A 93 1.22 5.90 -23.27
CA LYS A 93 1.33 6.72 -22.06
C LYS A 93 1.46 5.92 -20.76
N VAL A 94 0.73 4.81 -20.63
CA VAL A 94 0.70 3.98 -19.40
C VAL A 94 1.94 3.10 -19.29
N ASP A 95 2.50 2.63 -20.41
CA ASP A 95 3.77 1.87 -20.43
C ASP A 95 5.01 2.76 -20.21
N GLY A 96 4.84 4.07 -19.96
CA GLY A 96 5.95 4.98 -19.69
C GLY A 96 6.84 5.29 -20.90
N ASN A 97 6.33 5.10 -22.12
CA ASN A 97 7.04 5.44 -23.36
C ASN A 97 6.81 6.90 -23.81
N ALA A 98 6.15 7.71 -22.99
CA ALA A 98 6.04 9.14 -23.22
C ALA A 98 7.23 9.85 -22.56
N ASP A 99 8.22 10.23 -23.38
CA ASP A 99 9.35 11.11 -23.04
C ASP A 99 8.87 12.51 -22.63
#